data_AF-A0A917M7N9-F1
#
_entry.id   AF-A0A917M7N9-F1
#
_cell.length_a   1.000
_cell.length_b   1.000
_cell.length_c   1.000
_cell.angle_alpha   90.00
_cell.angle_beta   90.00
_cell.angle_gamma   90.00
#
_symmetry.space_group_name_H-M   'P 1'
#
loop_
_entity.id
_entity.type
_entity.pdbx_description
1 polymer ?
#
loop_
_entity_poly.entity_id
_entity_poly.type
_entity_poly.pdbx_seq_one_letter_code
_entity_poly.pdbx_strand_id
1 'polypeptide(L)'
;MKITKNINKNFMPVLDSVTNTYNQVICSGAAIIVIHNDKIVLEEYLGSQSTHGNARPVQEDTQFHVASVRKSYIGFAVASAVYYGYINSIDDSVFT
;
A
#
# COMPACT_ATOMS: atom_id res chain seq x y z
N MET A 1 6.74 10.42 -10.99
CA MET A 1 6.30 11.32 -9.90
C MET A 1 7.31 11.21 -8.77
N LYS A 2 7.95 12.31 -8.34
CA LYS A 2 8.84 12.31 -7.17
C LYS A 2 8.04 12.83 -5.98
N ILE A 3 7.68 11.96 -5.04
CA ILE A 3 7.03 12.37 -3.79
C ILE A 3 8.13 12.70 -2.78
N THR A 4 8.07 13.88 -2.17
CA THR A 4 9.05 14.29 -1.14
C THR A 4 8.66 13.75 0.23
N LYS A 5 9.65 13.45 1.08
CA LYS A 5 9.43 13.05 2.48
C LYS A 5 9.45 14.28 3.39
N ASN A 6 8.48 14.39 4.29
CA ASN A 6 8.41 15.41 5.34
C ASN A 6 7.78 14.77 6.59
N ILE A 7 8.59 14.02 7.33
CA ILE A 7 8.12 13.20 8.45
C ILE A 7 7.48 14.08 9.53
N ASN A 8 6.28 13.70 9.96
CA ASN A 8 5.48 14.45 10.90
C ASN A 8 4.98 13.54 12.03
N LYS A 9 5.35 13.88 13.27
CA LYS A 9 5.00 13.10 14.47
C LYS A 9 3.50 13.06 14.76
N ASN A 10 2.71 13.97 14.19
CA ASN A 10 1.25 13.95 14.33
C ASN A 10 0.61 12.66 13.78
N PHE A 11 1.32 11.92 12.93
CA PHE A 11 0.86 10.64 12.39
C PHE A 11 1.36 9.42 13.17
N MET A 12 2.13 9.60 14.24
CA MET A 12 2.58 8.49 15.10
C MET A 12 1.44 7.63 15.68
N PRO A 13 0.24 8.15 16.02
CA PRO A 13 -0.86 7.29 16.44
C PRO A 13 -1.25 6.22 15.42
N VAL A 14 -1.00 6.47 14.12
CA VAL A 14 -1.21 5.47 13.06
C VAL A 14 -0.14 4.37 13.13
N LEU A 15 1.13 4.76 13.33
CA LEU A 15 2.23 3.82 13.55
C LEU A 15 1.98 2.97 14.80
N ASP A 16 1.54 3.57 15.90
CA ASP A 16 1.25 2.88 17.15
C ASP A 16 0.15 1.84 16.95
N SER A 17 -0.91 2.18 16.23
CA SER A 17 -2.01 1.26 15.88
C SER A 17 -1.52 0.05 15.06
N VAL A 18 -0.69 0.29 14.03
CA VAL A 18 -0.09 -0.78 13.21
C VAL A 18 0.85 -1.64 14.04
N THR A 19 1.68 -1.02 14.88
CA THR A 19 2.64 -1.72 15.75
C THR A 19 1.92 -2.58 16.79
N ASN A 20 0.85 -2.06 17.38
CA ASN A 20 0.01 -2.81 18.32
C ASN A 20 -0.60 -4.05 17.65
N THR A 21 -1.13 -3.91 16.43
CA THR A 21 -1.66 -5.04 15.67
C THR A 21 -0.55 -6.04 15.33
N TYR A 22 0.59 -5.56 14.82
CA TYR A 22 1.76 -6.38 14.50
C TYR A 22 2.19 -7.26 15.67
N ASN A 23 2.17 -6.72 16.91
CA ASN A 23 2.53 -7.46 18.12
C ASN A 23 1.45 -8.43 18.62
N GLN A 24 0.20 -8.30 18.17
CA GLN A 24 -0.93 -9.12 18.62
C GLN A 24 -1.25 -10.29 17.68
N VAL A 25 -0.76 -10.24 16.44
CA VAL A 25 -1.01 -11.29 15.43
C VAL A 25 0.26 -12.05 15.08
N ILE A 26 0.09 -13.23 14.47
CA ILE A 26 1.21 -13.95 13.85
C ILE A 26 1.57 -13.22 12.57
N CYS A 27 2.59 -12.34 12.65
CA CYS A 27 3.10 -11.53 11.56
C CYS A 27 4.62 -11.53 11.59
N SER A 28 5.27 -11.80 10.46
CA SER A 28 6.74 -11.74 10.37
C SER A 28 7.25 -10.34 10.05
N GLY A 29 6.47 -9.53 9.34
CA GLY A 29 6.87 -8.19 8.92
C GLY A 29 5.70 -7.34 8.44
N ALA A 30 5.81 -6.03 8.62
CA ALA A 30 4.80 -5.06 8.24
C ALA A 30 5.46 -3.79 7.69
N ALA A 31 4.70 -3.01 6.93
CA ALA A 31 5.13 -1.71 6.43
C ALA A 31 3.95 -0.74 6.50
N ILE A 32 4.24 0.53 6.79
CA ILE A 32 3.27 1.61 6.76
C ILE A 32 3.85 2.79 5.98
N ILE A 33 3.01 3.38 5.13
CA ILE A 33 3.28 4.65 4.46
C ILE A 33 2.03 5.53 4.55
N VAL A 34 2.20 6.79 4.94
CA VAL A 34 1.14 7.79 4.93
C VAL A 34 1.55 8.93 4.03
N ILE A 35 0.71 9.20 3.03
CA ILE A 35 0.86 10.33 2.11
C ILE A 35 -0.20 11.36 2.48
N HIS A 36 0.22 12.58 2.77
CA HIS A 36 -0.67 13.69 3.10
C HIS A 36 -0.12 14.99 2.49
N ASN A 37 -0.98 15.76 1.82
CA ASN A 37 -0.60 16.95 1.07
C ASN A 37 0.60 16.71 0.13
N ASP A 38 0.51 15.65 -0.67
CA ASP A 38 1.52 15.23 -1.66
C ASP A 38 2.93 14.97 -1.09
N LYS A 39 3.00 14.66 0.22
CA LYS A 39 4.26 14.32 0.90
C LYS A 39 4.10 13.03 1.68
N ILE A 40 5.16 12.23 1.71
CA ILE A 40 5.26 11.11 2.65
C ILE A 40 5.51 11.72 4.04
N VAL A 41 4.54 11.58 4.94
CA VAL A 41 4.57 12.14 6.30
C VAL A 41 4.87 11.09 7.37
N LEU A 42 4.77 9.82 7.02
CA LEU A 42 5.16 8.67 7.83
C LEU A 42 5.55 7.53 6.87
N GLU A 43 6.66 6.87 7.14
CA GLU A 43 7.08 5.66 6.43
C GLU A 43 7.95 4.82 7.37
N GLU A 44 7.48 3.63 7.72
CA GLU A 44 8.14 2.75 8.68
C GLU A 44 8.00 1.28 8.27
N TYR A 45 9.00 0.49 8.62
CA TYR A 45 9.09 -0.93 8.30
C TYR A 45 9.39 -1.73 9.57
N LEU A 46 8.69 -2.86 9.74
CA LEU A 46 8.75 -3.69 10.92
C LEU A 46 9.09 -5.13 10.52
N GLY A 47 9.96 -5.78 11.31
CA GLY A 47 10.23 -7.22 11.20
C GLY A 47 11.01 -7.63 9.94
N SER A 48 10.73 -8.85 9.47
CA SER A 48 11.43 -9.53 8.37
C SER A 48 10.46 -10.16 7.37
N GLN A 49 10.95 -10.44 6.16
CA GLN A 49 10.16 -11.01 5.06
C GLN A 49 9.61 -12.42 5.34
N SER A 50 10.13 -13.11 6.38
CA SER A 50 9.61 -14.37 6.88
C SER A 50 10.10 -14.62 8.30
N THR A 51 9.63 -15.71 8.93
CA THR A 51 10.05 -16.17 10.26
C THR A 51 11.36 -16.99 10.24
N HIS A 52 11.97 -17.20 9.07
CA HIS A 52 13.26 -17.89 8.97
C HIS A 52 14.39 -17.06 9.58
N GLY A 53 15.35 -17.72 10.25
CA GLY A 53 16.40 -17.04 11.02
C GLY A 53 17.32 -16.09 10.23
N ASN A 54 17.37 -16.20 8.91
CA ASN A 54 18.15 -15.32 8.02
C ASN A 54 17.27 -14.53 7.04
N ALA A 55 15.98 -14.38 7.35
CA ALA A 55 15.06 -13.62 6.52
C ALA A 55 15.49 -12.15 6.44
N ARG A 56 15.47 -11.57 5.24
CA ARG A 56 15.80 -10.16 5.05
C ARG A 56 14.83 -9.27 5.85
N PRO A 57 15.31 -8.19 6.49
CA PRO A 57 14.43 -7.19 7.08
C PRO A 57 13.43 -6.62 6.06
N VAL A 58 12.27 -6.18 6.54
CA VAL A 58 11.37 -5.36 5.73
C VAL A 58 12.02 -3.98 5.53
N GLN A 59 11.95 -3.46 4.31
CA GLN A 59 12.58 -2.21 3.88
C GLN A 59 11.88 -1.74 2.60
N GLU A 60 12.27 -0.58 2.07
CA GLU A 60 11.57 0.14 0.99
C GLU A 60 11.31 -0.66 -0.29
N ASP A 61 12.19 -1.58 -0.64
CA ASP A 61 12.09 -2.44 -1.83
C ASP A 61 11.48 -3.82 -1.53
N THR A 62 11.03 -4.06 -0.30
CA THR A 62 10.36 -5.32 0.06
C THR A 62 8.97 -5.39 -0.58
N GLN A 63 8.74 -6.46 -1.34
CA GLN A 63 7.47 -6.71 -2.01
C GLN A 63 6.55 -7.55 -1.12
N PHE A 64 5.30 -7.12 -0.98
CA PHE A 64 4.26 -7.85 -0.27
C PHE A 64 3.24 -8.42 -1.27
N HIS A 65 2.67 -9.59 -0.94
CA HIS A 65 1.52 -10.09 -1.68
C HIS A 65 0.28 -9.24 -1.37
N VAL A 66 -0.10 -8.37 -2.30
CA VAL A 66 -1.24 -7.45 -2.13
C VAL A 66 -2.62 -8.11 -2.28
N ALA A 67 -2.69 -9.37 -2.73
CA ALA A 67 -3.92 -10.16 -2.88
C ALA A 67 -5.10 -9.34 -3.46
N SER A 68 -6.25 -9.29 -2.77
CA SER A 68 -7.45 -8.59 -3.23
C SER A 68 -7.28 -7.08 -3.41
N VAL A 69 -6.26 -6.45 -2.81
CA VAL A 69 -5.96 -5.02 -3.04
C VAL A 69 -5.62 -4.77 -4.50
N ARG A 70 -5.10 -5.78 -5.24
CA ARG A 70 -4.84 -5.68 -6.70
C ARG A 70 -6.07 -5.24 -7.50
N LYS A 71 -7.29 -5.44 -6.98
CA LYS A 71 -8.52 -4.96 -7.64
C LYS A 71 -8.56 -3.44 -7.80
N SER A 72 -7.88 -2.67 -6.93
CA SER A 72 -7.77 -1.21 -7.11
C SER A 72 -6.98 -0.83 -8.36
N TYR A 73 -5.97 -1.61 -8.73
CA TYR A 73 -5.19 -1.40 -9.96
C TYR A 73 -6.05 -1.66 -11.20
N ILE A 74 -6.91 -2.68 -11.14
CA ILE A 74 -7.89 -2.96 -12.21
C ILE A 74 -8.90 -1.81 -12.31
N GLY A 75 -9.44 -1.35 -11.19
CA GLY A 75 -10.34 -0.19 -11.16
C GLY A 75 -9.70 1.07 -11.75
N PHE A 76 -8.44 1.33 -11.44
CA PHE A 76 -7.70 2.45 -12.02
C PHE A 76 -7.51 2.29 -13.54
N ALA A 77 -7.14 1.10 -14.02
CA ALA A 77 -7.00 0.83 -15.45
C ALA A 77 -8.34 1.04 -16.20
N VAL A 78 -9.46 0.58 -15.64
CA VAL A 78 -10.80 0.81 -16.19
C VAL A 78 -11.15 2.29 -16.20
N ALA A 79 -10.95 3.01 -15.11
CA ALA A 79 -11.20 4.45 -15.05
C ALA A 79 -10.38 5.22 -16.10
N SER A 80 -9.12 4.83 -16.31
CA SER A 80 -8.28 5.39 -17.37
C SER A 80 -8.83 5.07 -18.76
N ALA A 81 -9.29 3.84 -19.00
CA ALA A 81 -9.85 3.45 -20.29
C ALA A 81 -11.14 4.21 -20.64
N VAL A 82 -11.99 4.47 -19.64
CA VAL A 82 -13.18 5.32 -19.78
C VAL A 82 -12.77 6.78 -20.07
N TYR A 83 -11.81 7.31 -19.30
CA TYR A 83 -11.34 8.69 -19.47
C TYR A 83 -10.79 8.97 -20.87
N TYR A 84 -10.05 8.02 -21.46
CA TYR A 84 -9.51 8.15 -22.82
C TYR A 84 -10.46 7.68 -23.93
N GLY A 85 -11.68 7.24 -23.59
CA GLY A 85 -12.68 6.80 -24.57
C GLY A 85 -12.44 5.42 -25.18
N TYR A 86 -11.57 4.59 -24.60
CA TYR A 86 -11.38 3.19 -25.01
C TYR A 86 -12.53 2.28 -24.52
N ILE A 87 -13.17 2.65 -23.42
CA ILE A 87 -14.46 2.13 -22.96
C ILE A 87 -15.43 3.31 -23.02
N ASN A 88 -16.58 3.13 -23.66
CA ASN A 88 -17.54 4.22 -23.84
C ASN A 88 -18.30 4.50 -22.53
N SER A 89 -18.82 3.46 -21.87
CA SER A 89 -19.41 3.57 -20.54
C SER A 89 -19.09 2.33 -19.69
N ILE A 90 -19.00 2.50 -18.37
CA ILE A 90 -18.95 1.37 -17.42
C ILE A 90 -20.28 0.62 -17.32
N ASP A 91 -21.37 1.24 -17.80
CA ASP A 91 -22.70 0.64 -17.86
C ASP A 91 -22.94 -0.15 -19.16
N ASP A 92 -21.98 -0.15 -20.09
CA ASP A 92 -22.10 -0.88 -21.35
C ASP A 92 -22.20 -2.40 -21.09
N SER A 93 -23.11 -3.07 -21.81
CA SER A 93 -23.23 -4.53 -21.74
C SER A 93 -21.94 -5.19 -22.21
N VAL A 94 -21.42 -6.11 -21.41
CA VAL A 94 -20.29 -6.97 -21.79
C VAL A 94 -20.73 -8.11 -22.71
N PHE A 95 -22.03 -8.43 -22.74
CA PHE A 95 -22.57 -9.43 -23.64
C PHE A 95 -22.73 -8.84 -25.04
N THR A 96 -22.10 -9.51 -26.00
CA THR A 96 -22.44 -9.46 -27.43
C THR A 96 -23.76 -10.18 -27.69
#